data_AF-A0A6I0JM81-F1
#
_entry.id   AF-A0A6I0JM81-F1
#
_cell.length_a   1.000
_cell.length_b   1.000
_cell.length_c   1.000
_cell.angle_alpha   90.00
_cell.angle_beta   90.00
_cell.angle_gamma   90.00
#
_symmetry.space_group_name_H-M   'P 1'
#
loop_
_entity.id
_entity.type
_entity.pdbx_description
1 polymer ?
#
loop_
_entity_poly.entity_id
_entity_poly.type
_entity_poly.pdbx_seq_one_letter_code
_entity_poly.pdbx_strand_id
1 'polypeptide(L)'
;KNHCSVEEFKKLYRFTVTYLRDSLEVHNFLYAFSPDCGFTTEAEYLERYPGDKYVDVVGMDNYWDFRPDGGDTSLVVLKARILTQYAQKHGKLSAITETGTQTRDSLWYTQLLSILRSEGVALNYVCTWSGFSPYKGHPAAADFCRFKRDTLVLFADEIPNFYTWH
;
A
#
# COMPACT_ATOMS: atom_id res chain seq x y z
N LYS A 1 -19.55 -4.40 3.08
CA LYS A 1 -19.97 -3.55 4.22
C LYS A 1 -21.03 -4.19 5.15
N ASN A 2 -21.45 -5.44 4.92
CA ASN A 2 -22.69 -5.98 5.54
C ASN A 2 -22.46 -6.92 6.72
N HIS A 3 -21.21 -7.22 7.09
CA HIS A 3 -20.90 -8.21 8.13
C HIS A 3 -20.69 -7.59 9.52
N CYS A 4 -20.47 -6.27 9.59
CA CYS A 4 -20.35 -5.54 10.85
C CYS A 4 -20.53 -4.03 10.62
N SER A 5 -20.98 -3.33 11.65
CA SER A 5 -20.98 -1.88 11.74
C SER A 5 -19.56 -1.30 11.74
N VAL A 6 -19.46 0.01 11.54
CA VAL A 6 -18.19 0.76 11.61
C VAL A 6 -17.53 0.60 12.98
N GLU A 7 -18.29 0.74 14.06
CA GLU A 7 -17.76 0.66 15.42
C GLU A 7 -17.38 -0.76 15.82
N GLU A 8 -18.09 -1.78 15.35
CA GLU A 8 -17.67 -3.18 15.57
C GLU A 8 -16.33 -3.48 14.91
N PHE A 9 -16.09 -3.01 13.69
CA PHE A 9 -14.80 -3.17 13.03
C PHE A 9 -13.67 -2.47 13.80
N LYS A 10 -13.89 -1.21 14.21
CA LYS A 10 -12.91 -0.46 15.01
C LYS A 10 -12.64 -1.16 16.34
N LYS A 11 -13.66 -1.65 17.03
CA LYS A 11 -13.51 -2.42 18.27
C LYS A 11 -12.70 -3.70 18.07
N LEU A 12 -13.00 -4.46 17.01
CA LEU A 12 -12.27 -5.68 16.68
C LEU A 12 -10.79 -5.38 16.44
N TYR A 13 -10.47 -4.39 15.60
CA TYR A 13 -9.09 -4.03 15.29
C TYR A 13 -8.34 -3.58 16.56
N ARG A 14 -8.94 -2.68 17.36
CA ARG A 14 -8.34 -2.19 18.60
C ARG A 14 -8.11 -3.31 19.60
N PHE A 15 -9.08 -4.22 19.75
CA PHE A 15 -8.95 -5.40 20.60
C PHE A 15 -7.75 -6.26 20.15
N THR A 16 -7.63 -6.56 18.86
CA THR A 16 -6.51 -7.36 18.34
C THR A 16 -5.16 -6.72 18.65
N VAL A 17 -5.01 -5.41 18.40
CA VAL A 17 -3.76 -4.70 18.69
C VAL A 17 -3.45 -4.72 20.19
N THR A 18 -4.41 -4.33 21.03
CA THR A 18 -4.23 -4.31 22.49
C THR A 18 -3.95 -5.69 23.05
N TYR A 19 -4.63 -6.73 22.56
CA TYR A 19 -4.40 -8.09 23.02
C TYR A 19 -2.99 -8.58 22.67
N LEU A 20 -2.54 -8.36 21.42
CA LEU A 20 -1.18 -8.73 21.00
C LEU A 20 -0.11 -7.92 21.74
N ARG A 21 -0.24 -6.58 21.76
CA ARG A 21 0.78 -5.68 22.31
C ARG A 21 0.81 -5.67 23.84
N ASP A 22 -0.36 -5.58 24.48
CA ASP A 22 -0.47 -5.29 25.90
C ASP A 22 -0.71 -6.56 26.74
N SER A 23 -1.43 -7.56 26.21
CA SER A 23 -1.70 -8.81 26.94
C SER A 23 -0.72 -9.93 26.63
N LEU A 24 -0.26 -10.04 25.38
CA LEU A 24 0.72 -11.04 24.96
C LEU A 24 2.14 -10.46 24.83
N GLU A 25 2.32 -9.17 25.13
CA GLU A 25 3.62 -8.50 25.17
C GLU A 25 4.44 -8.67 23.87
N VAL A 26 3.76 -8.63 22.72
CA VAL A 26 4.42 -8.65 21.41
C VAL A 26 5.09 -7.30 21.16
N HIS A 27 6.41 -7.32 20.93
CA HIS A 27 7.23 -6.10 20.80
C HIS A 27 7.97 -5.98 19.45
N ASN A 28 7.62 -6.82 18.48
CA ASN A 28 8.25 -6.88 17.16
C ASN A 28 7.26 -6.75 15.99
N PHE A 29 6.05 -6.23 16.25
CA PHE A 29 5.03 -5.98 15.22
C PHE A 29 4.90 -4.49 14.90
N LEU A 30 4.63 -4.21 13.62
CA LEU A 30 3.99 -2.99 13.17
C LEU A 30 2.57 -3.35 12.69
N TYR A 31 1.61 -2.46 12.89
CA TYR A 31 0.21 -2.68 12.55
C TYR A 31 -0.20 -1.86 11.33
N ALA A 32 -0.73 -2.52 10.30
CA ALA A 32 -1.15 -1.90 9.05
C ALA A 32 -2.68 -1.91 8.90
N PHE A 33 -3.24 -0.77 8.51
CA PHE A 33 -4.65 -0.65 8.12
C PHE A 33 -4.74 -0.41 6.61
N SER A 34 -5.32 -1.35 5.88
CA SER A 34 -5.36 -1.36 4.42
C SER A 34 -6.74 -1.76 3.88
N PRO A 35 -7.71 -0.83 3.80
CA PRO A 35 -8.94 -1.10 3.07
C PRO A 35 -8.66 -1.25 1.57
N ASP A 36 -9.63 -1.80 0.84
CA ASP A 36 -9.63 -1.76 -0.63
C ASP A 36 -9.69 -0.30 -1.15
N CYS A 37 -9.57 -0.12 -2.45
CA CYS A 37 -9.51 1.16 -3.14
C CYS A 37 -10.84 1.96 -3.18
N GLY A 38 -11.87 1.58 -2.41
CA GLY A 38 -13.22 2.17 -2.46
C GLY A 38 -13.38 3.56 -1.84
N PHE A 39 -12.39 4.44 -1.99
CA PHE A 39 -12.37 5.80 -1.43
C PHE A 39 -11.77 6.82 -2.42
N THR A 40 -12.22 8.06 -2.35
CA THR A 40 -11.68 9.21 -3.11
C THR A 40 -11.41 10.43 -2.23
N THR A 41 -11.70 10.33 -0.93
CA THR A 41 -11.45 11.37 0.07
C THR A 41 -10.82 10.79 1.34
N GLU A 42 -10.12 11.62 2.12
CA GLU A 42 -9.61 11.23 3.44
C GLU A 42 -10.74 10.75 4.36
N ALA A 43 -11.90 11.41 4.36
CA ALA A 43 -13.03 11.04 5.21
C ALA A 43 -13.57 9.63 4.89
N GLU A 44 -13.64 9.25 3.62
CA GLU A 44 -14.04 7.90 3.19
C GLU A 44 -13.00 6.86 3.61
N TYR A 45 -11.70 7.14 3.43
CA TYR A 45 -10.63 6.27 3.88
C TYR A 45 -10.70 6.02 5.41
N LEU A 46 -11.00 7.07 6.17
CA LEU A 46 -11.04 7.03 7.63
C LEU A 46 -12.35 6.48 8.22
N GLU A 47 -13.36 6.15 7.40
CA GLU A 47 -14.67 5.65 7.87
C GLU A 47 -14.50 4.55 8.94
N ARG A 48 -13.63 3.58 8.65
CA ARG A 48 -13.34 2.42 9.51
C ARG A 48 -11.96 2.44 10.17
N TYR A 49 -11.21 3.53 10.04
CA TYR A 49 -9.89 3.65 10.64
C TYR A 49 -9.97 3.55 12.18
N PRO A 50 -9.17 2.66 12.81
CA PRO A 50 -9.26 2.41 14.25
C PRO A 50 -8.64 3.53 15.09
N GLY A 51 -7.88 4.46 14.48
CA GLY A 51 -7.26 5.61 15.14
C GLY A 51 -5.74 5.48 15.26
N ASP A 52 -5.05 6.61 15.35
CA ASP A 52 -3.57 6.71 15.28
C ASP A 52 -2.81 5.90 16.32
N LYS A 53 -3.43 5.56 17.45
CA LYS A 53 -2.79 4.74 18.51
C LYS A 53 -2.68 3.25 18.15
N TYR A 54 -3.29 2.82 17.05
CA TYR A 54 -3.43 1.42 16.68
C TYR A 54 -2.83 1.09 15.31
N VAL A 55 -2.33 2.10 14.59
CA VAL A 55 -1.85 1.94 13.21
C VAL A 55 -0.50 2.63 13.05
N ASP A 56 0.45 1.90 12.47
CA ASP A 56 1.78 2.37 12.09
C ASP A 56 1.85 2.61 10.58
N VAL A 57 1.15 1.79 9.79
CA VAL A 57 1.11 1.86 8.32
C VAL A 57 -0.31 2.10 7.83
N VAL A 58 -0.52 3.18 7.08
CA VAL A 58 -1.74 3.43 6.32
C VAL A 58 -1.59 2.93 4.89
N GLY A 59 -2.41 1.95 4.51
CA GLY A 59 -2.28 1.22 3.27
C GLY A 59 -3.53 1.29 2.41
N MET A 60 -3.42 0.82 1.19
CA MET A 60 -4.57 0.39 0.40
C MET A 60 -4.23 -0.83 -0.44
N ASP A 61 -5.23 -1.67 -0.66
CA ASP A 61 -5.18 -2.71 -1.67
C ASP A 61 -5.85 -2.19 -2.94
N ASN A 62 -5.14 -2.21 -4.06
CA ASN A 62 -5.64 -1.64 -5.30
C ASN A 62 -5.24 -2.45 -6.53
N TYR A 63 -6.15 -3.34 -6.93
CA TYR A 63 -6.10 -4.02 -8.23
C TYR A 63 -7.11 -3.41 -9.21
N TRP A 64 -8.24 -2.92 -8.71
CA TRP A 64 -9.39 -2.52 -9.51
C TRP A 64 -9.06 -1.33 -10.42
N ASP A 65 -8.45 -0.27 -9.90
CA ASP A 65 -8.15 0.93 -10.69
C ASP A 65 -7.07 0.70 -11.75
N PHE A 66 -6.28 -0.37 -11.64
CA PHE A 66 -5.31 -0.77 -12.66
C PHE A 66 -5.94 -1.55 -13.81
N ARG A 67 -7.20 -1.98 -13.69
CA ARG A 67 -7.89 -2.71 -14.75
C ARG A 67 -8.48 -1.75 -15.77
N PRO A 68 -8.51 -2.13 -17.07
CA PRO A 68 -9.14 -1.32 -18.11
C PRO A 68 -10.64 -1.03 -17.88
N ASP A 69 -11.33 -1.91 -17.14
CA ASP A 69 -12.76 -1.80 -16.81
C ASP A 69 -13.04 -1.22 -15.41
N GLY A 70 -11.99 -0.99 -14.61
CA GLY A 70 -12.16 -0.58 -13.23
C GLY A 70 -12.03 0.92 -13.01
N GLY A 71 -11.00 1.53 -13.60
CA GLY A 71 -10.69 2.95 -13.46
C GLY A 71 -9.55 3.35 -14.39
N ASP A 72 -8.84 4.41 -14.01
CA ASP A 72 -7.58 4.77 -14.63
C ASP A 72 -6.51 5.11 -13.58
N THR A 73 -5.28 5.30 -14.05
CA THR A 73 -4.12 5.58 -13.20
C THR A 73 -4.25 6.86 -12.37
N SER A 74 -5.09 7.81 -12.78
CA SER A 74 -5.30 9.06 -12.04
C SER A 74 -6.02 8.81 -10.71
N LEU A 75 -6.90 7.79 -10.64
CA LEU A 75 -7.51 7.36 -9.39
C LEU A 75 -6.49 6.74 -8.44
N VAL A 76 -5.55 5.94 -8.97
CA VAL A 76 -4.45 5.39 -8.16
C VAL A 76 -3.60 6.53 -7.59
N VAL A 77 -3.24 7.52 -8.41
CA VAL A 77 -2.49 8.71 -7.96
C VAL A 77 -3.25 9.49 -6.89
N LEU A 78 -4.56 9.73 -7.07
CA LEU A 78 -5.40 10.42 -6.09
C LEU A 78 -5.37 9.70 -4.74
N LYS A 79 -5.59 8.38 -4.74
CA LYS A 79 -5.65 7.57 -3.52
C LYS A 79 -4.28 7.48 -2.84
N ALA A 80 -3.21 7.33 -3.62
CA ALA A 80 -1.84 7.35 -3.11
C ALA A 80 -1.46 8.71 -2.47
N ARG A 81 -1.95 9.83 -3.03
CA ARG A 81 -1.79 11.17 -2.42
C ARG A 81 -2.52 11.29 -1.09
N ILE A 82 -3.75 10.76 -0.98
CA ILE A 82 -4.50 10.75 0.28
C ILE A 82 -3.70 10.00 1.36
N LEU A 83 -3.20 8.81 1.05
CA LEU A 83 -2.36 8.05 1.97
C LEU A 83 -1.07 8.80 2.34
N THR A 84 -0.40 9.39 1.35
CA THR A 84 0.83 10.16 1.56
C THR A 84 0.60 11.33 2.52
N GLN A 85 -0.43 12.14 2.25
CA GLN A 85 -0.75 13.34 3.03
C GLN A 85 -1.15 12.96 4.47
N TYR A 86 -1.98 11.93 4.61
CA TYR A 86 -2.40 11.46 5.92
C TYR A 86 -1.20 10.93 6.73
N ALA A 87 -0.35 10.12 6.10
CA ALA A 87 0.83 9.56 6.74
C ALA A 87 1.81 10.64 7.22
N GLN A 88 2.10 11.64 6.38
CA GLN A 88 2.96 12.76 6.76
C GLN A 88 2.38 13.57 7.92
N LYS A 89 1.08 13.87 7.88
CA LYS A 89 0.39 14.66 8.93
C LYS A 89 0.34 13.93 10.28
N HIS A 90 0.22 12.60 10.27
CA HIS A 90 0.01 11.79 11.47
C HIS A 90 1.25 10.98 11.90
N GLY A 91 2.40 11.19 11.25
CA GLY A 91 3.65 10.49 11.56
C GLY A 91 3.56 8.98 11.33
N LYS A 92 2.93 8.57 10.22
CA LYS A 92 2.73 7.16 9.82
C LYS A 92 3.56 6.82 8.58
N LEU A 93 3.64 5.54 8.27
CA LEU A 93 4.12 5.06 6.97
C LEU A 93 2.92 4.93 6.01
N SER A 94 3.14 5.16 4.71
CA SER A 94 2.12 4.95 3.67
C SER A 94 2.52 3.88 2.67
N ALA A 95 1.56 3.10 2.18
CA ALA A 95 1.85 2.04 1.22
C ALA A 95 0.68 1.73 0.27
N ILE A 96 1.01 1.17 -0.89
CA ILE A 96 0.08 0.28 -1.60
C ILE A 96 0.39 -1.12 -1.10
N THR A 97 -0.39 -1.57 -0.12
CA THR A 97 -0.16 -2.83 0.60
C THR A 97 -0.37 -4.04 -0.29
N GLU A 98 -1.23 -3.92 -1.30
CA GLU A 98 -1.38 -4.92 -2.35
C GLU A 98 -1.73 -4.28 -3.70
N THR A 99 -1.13 -4.81 -4.77
CA THR A 99 -1.52 -4.53 -6.15
C THR A 99 -0.99 -5.62 -7.08
N GLY A 100 -1.24 -5.48 -8.37
CA GLY A 100 -0.79 -6.38 -9.42
C GLY A 100 -1.74 -6.36 -10.60
N THR A 101 -1.34 -7.02 -11.69
CA THR A 101 -2.20 -7.17 -12.86
C THR A 101 -2.22 -8.60 -13.38
N GLN A 102 -3.42 -9.13 -13.62
CA GLN A 102 -3.59 -10.41 -14.31
C GLN A 102 -3.33 -10.30 -15.81
N THR A 103 -3.24 -9.08 -16.35
CA THR A 103 -2.96 -8.88 -17.76
C THR A 103 -1.49 -9.17 -18.04
N ARG A 104 -1.21 -9.80 -19.20
CA ARG A 104 0.16 -9.86 -19.76
C ARG A 104 0.59 -8.50 -20.33
N ASP A 105 0.18 -7.41 -19.71
CA ASP A 105 0.52 -6.07 -20.13
C ASP A 105 2.03 -5.88 -19.96
N SER A 106 2.70 -5.68 -21.10
CA SER A 106 4.14 -5.52 -21.16
C SER A 106 4.63 -4.20 -20.58
N LEU A 107 3.76 -3.23 -20.25
CA LEU A 107 4.11 -1.88 -19.79
C LEU A 107 3.57 -1.52 -18.40
N TRP A 108 3.01 -2.49 -17.67
CA TRP A 108 2.39 -2.24 -16.36
C TRP A 108 3.36 -1.65 -15.33
N TYR A 109 4.65 -2.04 -15.32
CA TYR A 109 5.61 -1.48 -14.36
C TYR A 109 6.05 -0.07 -14.73
N THR A 110 6.11 0.27 -16.01
CA THR A 110 6.28 1.67 -16.45
C THR A 110 5.09 2.53 -15.99
N GLN A 111 3.87 2.00 -16.08
CA GLN A 111 2.68 2.68 -15.59
C GLN A 111 2.72 2.87 -14.06
N LEU A 112 3.07 1.81 -13.33
CA LEU A 112 3.27 1.87 -11.88
C LEU A 112 4.32 2.92 -11.50
N LEU A 113 5.47 2.95 -12.19
CA LEU A 113 6.53 3.94 -11.95
C LEU A 113 6.05 5.38 -12.14
N SER A 114 5.24 5.63 -13.18
CA SER A 114 4.64 6.95 -13.43
C SER A 114 3.74 7.40 -12.28
N ILE A 115 2.95 6.47 -11.72
CA ILE A 115 2.12 6.74 -10.52
C ILE A 115 3.02 7.08 -9.32
N LEU A 116 4.07 6.29 -9.06
CA LEU A 116 4.96 6.50 -7.92
C LEU A 116 5.77 7.81 -8.02
N ARG A 117 6.05 8.28 -9.24
CA ARG A 117 6.72 9.57 -9.49
C ARG A 117 5.76 10.75 -9.56
N SER A 118 4.46 10.52 -9.48
CA SER A 118 3.48 11.61 -9.57
C SER A 118 3.63 12.56 -8.38
N GLU A 119 3.54 13.87 -8.66
CA GLU A 119 3.69 14.91 -7.64
C GLU A 119 2.76 14.65 -6.45
N GLY A 120 3.28 14.75 -5.23
CA GLY A 120 2.51 14.52 -3.99
C GLY A 120 2.29 13.05 -3.62
N VAL A 121 2.82 12.09 -4.39
CA VAL A 121 2.91 10.68 -4.01
C VAL A 121 4.27 10.44 -3.37
N ALA A 122 4.29 9.92 -2.14
CA ALA A 122 5.51 9.54 -1.42
C ALA A 122 5.24 8.33 -0.53
N LEU A 123 5.08 7.17 -1.17
CA LEU A 123 4.83 5.89 -0.50
C LEU A 123 6.13 5.29 0.03
N ASN A 124 6.06 4.61 1.18
CA ASN A 124 7.19 3.88 1.76
C ASN A 124 7.41 2.53 1.09
N TYR A 125 6.35 1.86 0.65
CA TYR A 125 6.48 0.64 -0.16
C TYR A 125 5.24 0.38 -1.04
N VAL A 126 5.44 -0.50 -2.02
CA VAL A 126 4.39 -1.11 -2.83
C VAL A 126 4.64 -2.61 -2.84
N CYS A 127 3.60 -3.41 -2.61
CA CYS A 127 3.71 -4.87 -2.67
C CYS A 127 2.82 -5.43 -3.78
N THR A 128 3.40 -6.26 -4.64
CA THR A 128 2.65 -7.01 -5.66
C THR A 128 2.30 -8.40 -5.15
N TRP A 129 1.10 -8.89 -5.46
CA TRP A 129 0.72 -10.24 -5.06
C TRP A 129 1.48 -11.35 -5.80
N SER A 130 1.50 -12.53 -5.19
CA SER A 130 2.19 -13.70 -5.70
C SER A 130 1.73 -14.03 -7.12
N GLY A 131 2.70 -14.21 -8.03
CA GLY A 131 2.44 -14.49 -9.44
C GLY A 131 2.35 -13.26 -10.35
N PHE A 132 2.35 -12.03 -9.82
CA PHE A 132 2.36 -10.81 -10.65
C PHE A 132 3.75 -10.29 -10.97
N SER A 133 4.79 -10.81 -10.31
CA SER A 133 6.18 -10.55 -10.72
C SER A 133 6.54 -11.36 -11.97
N PRO A 134 7.08 -10.73 -13.03
CA PRO A 134 7.37 -11.42 -14.27
C PRO A 134 8.57 -12.36 -14.12
N TYR A 135 8.44 -13.56 -14.68
CA TYR A 135 9.54 -14.51 -14.83
C TYR A 135 10.29 -14.28 -16.16
N LYS A 136 11.45 -14.95 -16.32
CA LYS A 136 12.23 -14.87 -17.56
C LYS A 136 11.41 -15.35 -18.76
N GLY A 137 11.20 -14.46 -19.74
CA GLY A 137 10.37 -14.73 -20.93
C GLY A 137 8.92 -14.21 -20.82
N HIS A 138 8.51 -13.70 -19.66
CA HIS A 138 7.23 -13.01 -19.53
C HIS A 138 7.22 -11.71 -20.36
N PRO A 139 6.09 -11.32 -20.98
CA PRO A 139 6.02 -10.08 -21.79
C PRO A 139 6.45 -8.81 -21.04
N ALA A 140 6.17 -8.72 -19.74
CA ALA A 140 6.57 -7.60 -18.89
C ALA A 140 8.01 -7.69 -18.33
N ALA A 141 8.79 -8.72 -18.64
CA ALA A 141 10.10 -8.94 -18.02
C ALA A 141 11.09 -7.79 -18.31
N ALA A 142 11.11 -7.28 -19.55
CA ALA A 142 11.95 -6.15 -19.92
C ALA A 142 11.52 -4.86 -19.20
N ASP A 143 10.22 -4.69 -18.96
CA ASP A 143 9.63 -3.53 -18.30
C ASP A 143 9.91 -3.52 -16.81
N PHE A 144 9.76 -4.67 -16.14
CA PHE A 144 10.15 -4.85 -14.76
C PHE A 144 11.65 -4.61 -14.53
N CYS A 145 12.50 -5.07 -15.44
CA CYS A 145 13.94 -4.78 -15.38
C CYS A 145 14.24 -3.27 -15.51
N ARG A 146 13.41 -2.48 -16.22
CA ARG A 146 13.53 -1.02 -16.24
C ARG A 146 13.07 -0.42 -14.91
N PHE A 147 11.93 -0.87 -14.40
CA PHE A 147 11.41 -0.46 -13.10
C PHE A 147 12.40 -0.68 -11.96
N LYS A 148 13.04 -1.86 -11.90
CA LYS A 148 14.09 -2.17 -10.90
C LYS A 148 15.27 -1.19 -10.95
N ARG A 149 15.64 -0.70 -12.14
CA ARG A 149 16.81 0.18 -12.32
C ARG A 149 16.50 1.66 -12.04
N ASP A 150 15.23 2.00 -11.80
CA ASP A 150 14.86 3.38 -11.52
C ASP A 150 15.27 3.75 -10.09
N THR A 151 15.85 4.93 -9.91
CA THR A 151 16.39 5.40 -8.62
C THR A 151 15.36 5.60 -7.51
N LEU A 152 14.07 5.63 -7.85
CA LEU A 152 12.98 5.69 -6.88
C LEU A 152 12.74 4.34 -6.19
N VAL A 153 13.11 3.24 -6.86
CA VAL A 153 12.77 1.90 -6.43
C VAL A 153 13.96 1.27 -5.72
N LEU A 154 13.73 0.71 -4.54
CA LEU A 154 14.75 -0.02 -3.79
C LEU A 154 14.37 -1.49 -3.73
N PHE A 155 15.26 -2.36 -4.22
CA PHE A 155 15.17 -3.80 -4.03
C PHE A 155 16.08 -4.26 -2.90
N ALA A 156 15.94 -5.51 -2.47
CA ALA A 156 16.69 -6.06 -1.34
C ALA A 156 18.22 -5.99 -1.50
N ASP A 157 18.74 -5.92 -2.72
CA ASP A 157 20.16 -5.71 -3.01
C ASP A 157 20.65 -4.26 -2.86
N GLU A 158 19.74 -3.32 -2.61
CA GLU A 158 20.01 -1.87 -2.57
C GLU A 158 19.53 -1.20 -1.27
N ILE A 159 18.68 -1.85 -0.47
CA ILE A 159 18.18 -1.28 0.77
C ILE A 159 19.29 -1.11 1.83
N PRO A 160 19.26 -0.02 2.63
CA PRO A 160 20.12 0.10 3.79
C PRO A 160 19.70 -0.88 4.90
N ASN A 161 20.54 -1.01 5.93
CA ASN A 161 20.16 -1.78 7.10
C ASN A 161 19.10 -1.02 7.92
N PHE A 162 17.82 -1.35 7.71
CA PHE A 162 16.69 -0.73 8.43
C PHE A 162 16.64 -1.07 9.93
N TYR A 163 17.45 -2.00 10.41
CA TYR A 163 17.44 -2.47 11.79
C TYR A 163 18.60 -1.94 12.63
N THR A 164 19.38 -1.00 12.10
CA THR A 164 20.42 -0.28 12.83
C THR A 164 20.10 1.20 12.92
N TRP A 165 20.19 1.76 14.11
CA TRP A 165 20.11 3.21 14.34
C TRP A 165 21.51 3.83 14.16
N HIS A 166 21.58 4.97 13.48
CA HIS A 166 22.80 5.75 13.28
C HIS A 166 22.77 7.03 14.10
#